data_AF-A0A158D072-F1
#
_entry.id   AF-A0A158D072-F1
#
_cell.length_a   1.000
_cell.length_b   1.000
_cell.length_c   1.000
_cell.angle_alpha   90.00
_cell.angle_beta   90.00
_cell.angle_gamma   90.00
#
_symmetry.space_group_name_H-M   'P 1'
#
loop_
_entity.id
_entity.type
_entity.pdbx_description
1 polymer ?
#
loop_
_entity_poly.entity_id
_entity_poly.type
_entity_poly.pdbx_seq_one_letter_code
_entity_poly.pdbx_strand_id
1 'polypeptide(L)' 'MWAQGAGFAVLPCPLGDANKRLKRFDLNEAPPGRDVWLAYHRDLKRVARLRALLDETISALGEG' A
#
# COMPACT_ATOMS: atom_id res chain seq x y z
N MET A 1 -10.76 7.05 11.65
CA MET A 1 -12.23 6.96 11.85
C MET A 1 -13.00 6.65 10.54
N TRP A 2 -12.44 5.92 9.56
CA TRP A 2 -13.11 5.65 8.26
C TRP A 2 -14.03 4.44 8.24
N ALA A 3 -13.83 3.47 9.14
CA ALA A 3 -14.64 2.25 9.21
C ALA A 3 -15.91 2.39 10.07
N GLN A 4 -16.28 3.62 10.47
CA GLN A 4 -17.44 3.90 11.32
C GLN A 4 -18.69 4.31 10.52
N GLY A 5 -18.65 4.24 9.18
CA GLY A 5 -19.79 4.54 8.32
C GLY A 5 -20.14 6.02 8.15
N ALA A 6 -19.23 6.93 8.51
CA ALA A 6 -19.49 8.37 8.55
C ALA A 6 -19.09 9.14 7.26
N GLY A 7 -18.68 8.46 6.17
CA GLY A 7 -18.32 9.12 4.91
C GLY A 7 -17.43 8.30 3.97
N PHE A 8 -16.94 8.95 2.91
CA PHE A 8 -15.97 8.39 1.96
C PHE A 8 -14.53 8.70 2.38
N ALA A 9 -13.61 7.82 2.00
CA ALA A 9 -12.18 8.02 2.20
C ALA A 9 -11.41 7.49 0.99
N VAL A 10 -10.37 8.23 0.58
CA VAL A 10 -9.36 7.72 -0.36
C VAL A 10 -8.33 6.93 0.46
N LEU A 11 -8.15 5.66 0.12
CA LEU A 11 -7.26 4.74 0.82
C LEU A 11 -6.39 3.99 -0.21
N PRO A 12 -5.16 3.60 0.16
CA PRO A 12 -4.40 2.63 -0.64
C PRO A 12 -5.20 1.33 -0.82
N CYS A 13 -5.21 0.76 -2.02
CA CYS A 13 -5.96 -0.46 -2.34
C CYS A 13 -5.73 -1.59 -1.32
N PRO A 14 -4.50 -1.92 -0.89
CA PRO A 14 -4.29 -2.98 0.10
C PRO A 14 -4.99 -2.72 1.44
N LEU A 15 -5.08 -1.45 1.85
CA LEU A 15 -5.74 -1.06 3.10
C LEU A 15 -7.28 -1.10 2.98
N GLY A 16 -7.80 -0.72 1.80
CA GLY A 16 -9.23 -0.81 1.49
C GLY A 16 -9.69 -2.26 1.40
N ASP A 17 -8.97 -3.09 0.64
CA ASP A 17 -9.33 -4.47 0.34
C ASP A 17 -9.22 -5.39 1.57
N ALA A 18 -8.28 -5.12 2.47
CA ALA A 18 -8.13 -5.89 3.71
C ALA A 18 -9.30 -5.67 4.71
N ASN A 19 -10.10 -4.60 4.56
CA ASN A 19 -11.14 -4.25 5.51
C ASN A 19 -12.54 -4.60 4.99
N LYS A 20 -13.07 -5.74 5.45
CA LYS A 20 -14.40 -6.26 5.06
C LYS A 20 -15.58 -5.33 5.36
N ARG A 21 -15.40 -4.28 6.18
CA ARG A 21 -16.45 -3.28 6.47
C ARG A 21 -16.48 -2.14 5.46
N LEU A 22 -15.51 -2.07 4.55
CA LEU A 22 -15.43 -1.06 3.51
C LEU A 22 -15.99 -1.60 2.20
N LYS A 23 -16.54 -0.69 1.39
CA LYS A 23 -16.98 -0.97 0.02
C LYS A 23 -16.24 -0.03 -0.92
N ARG A 24 -15.64 -0.58 -1.98
CA ARG A 24 -14.97 0.20 -3.01
C ARG A 24 -16.01 0.99 -3.82
N PHE A 25 -15.72 2.26 -4.06
CA PHE A 25 -16.48 3.14 -4.95
C PHE A 25 -15.58 3.55 -6.10
N ASP A 26 -16.04 3.34 -7.32
CA ASP A 26 -15.38 3.84 -8.53
C ASP A 26 -16.00 5.20 -8.88
N LEU A 27 -15.18 6.24 -8.85
CA LEU A 27 -15.59 7.62 -9.13
C LEU A 27 -15.29 8.04 -10.58
N ASN A 28 -14.79 7.12 -11.43
CA ASN A 28 -14.30 7.40 -12.79
C ASN A 28 -13.23 8.51 -12.85
N GLU A 29 -12.57 8.79 -11.72
CA GLU A 29 -11.47 9.72 -11.60
C GLU A 29 -10.29 8.98 -10.98
N ALA A 30 -9.08 9.23 -11.50
CA ALA A 30 -7.89 8.62 -10.94
C ALA A 30 -7.69 9.12 -9.51
N PRO A 31 -7.51 8.22 -8.52
CA PRO A 31 -7.23 8.65 -7.16
C PRO A 31 -5.89 9.41 -7.11
N PRO A 32 -5.71 10.32 -6.15
CA PRO A 32 -4.44 11.01 -5.99
C PRO A 32 -3.33 9.98 -5.75
N GLY A 33 -2.32 10.01 -6.62
CA GLY A 33 -1.13 9.17 -6.49
C GLY A 33 -0.36 9.50 -5.21
N ARG A 34 0.29 8.48 -4.64
CA ARG A 34 1.19 8.67 -3.51
C ARG A 34 2.47 7.89 -3.73
N ASP A 35 3.60 8.58 -3.65
CA ASP A 35 4.90 7.93 -3.68
C ASP A 35 5.14 7.18 -2.35
N VAL A 36 5.44 5.89 -2.45
CA VAL A 36 5.82 5.05 -1.33
C VAL A 36 7.29 4.67 -1.48
N TRP A 37 8.09 4.96 -0.45
CA TRP A 37 9.54 4.72 -0.45
C TRP A 37 9.89 3.58 0.49
N LEU A 38 10.65 2.62 -0.01
CA LEU A 38 11.22 1.54 0.79
C LEU A 38 12.72 1.79 0.99
N ALA A 39 13.12 2.15 2.22
CA ALA A 39 14.49 2.54 2.54
C ALA A 39 15.16 1.52 3.47
N TYR A 40 16.47 1.34 3.28
CA TYR A 40 17.32 0.50 4.14
C TYR A 40 18.70 1.14 4.32
N HIS A 41 19.40 0.77 5.40
CA HIS A 41 20.76 1.27 5.65
C HIS A 41 21.74 0.73 4.60
N ARG A 42 22.65 1.58 4.09
CA ARG A 42 23.60 1.23 3.01
C ARG A 42 24.39 -0.06 3.29
N ASP A 43 24.78 -0.27 4.55
CA ASP A 43 25.57 -1.43 4.96
C ASP A 43 24.83 -2.76 4.81
N LEU A 44 23.50 -2.71 4.80
CA LEU A 44 22.65 -3.89 4.65
C LEU A 44 22.49 -4.31 3.18
N LYS A 45 23.02 -3.55 2.20
CA LYS A 45 22.86 -3.81 0.76
C LYS A 45 23.27 -5.23 0.34
N ARG A 46 24.21 -5.86 1.04
CA ARG A 46 24.73 -7.21 0.74
C ARG A 46 24.03 -8.34 1.51
N VAL A 47 23.07 -8.01 2.39
CA VAL A 47 22.37 -9.01 3.21
C VAL A 47 21.30 -9.68 2.36
N ALA A 48 21.49 -10.96 2.00
CA ALA A 48 20.59 -11.70 1.12
C ALA A 48 19.13 -11.70 1.60
N ARG A 49 18.89 -11.93 2.91
CA ARG A 49 17.54 -11.88 3.49
C ARG A 49 16.85 -10.53 3.36
N LEU A 50 17.61 -9.42 3.39
CA LEU A 50 17.04 -8.09 3.20
C LEU A 50 16.58 -7.95 1.76
N ARG A 51 17.43 -8.36 0.80
CA ARG A 51 17.07 -8.29 -0.62
C ARG A 51 15.82 -9.11 -0.94
N ALA A 52 15.72 -10.33 -0.43
CA ALA A 52 14.51 -11.15 -0.55
C ALA A 52 13.28 -10.43 0.03
N LEU A 53 13.38 -9.82 1.21
CA LEU A 53 12.27 -9.05 1.79
C LEU A 53 11.88 -7.85 0.93
N LEU A 54 12.85 -7.11 0.38
CA LEU A 54 12.59 -5.97 -0.48
C LEU A 54 11.85 -6.41 -1.75
N ASP A 55 12.32 -7.48 -2.40
CA ASP A 55 11.75 -8.02 -3.63
C ASP A 55 10.28 -8.46 -3.40
N GLU A 56 10.02 -9.21 -2.33
CA GLU A 56 8.65 -9.63 -1.94
C GLU A 56 7.76 -8.44 -1.57
N THR A 57 8.29 -7.46 -0.84
CA THR A 57 7.53 -6.27 -0.44
C THR A 57 7.14 -5.42 -1.65
N ILE A 58 8.06 -5.26 -2.61
CA ILE A 58 7.82 -4.53 -3.86
C ILE A 58 6.81 -5.30 -4.72
N SER A 59 6.92 -6.62 -4.81
CA SER A 59 5.92 -7.43 -5.53
C SER A 59 4.53 -7.33 -4.91
N ALA A 60 4.42 -7.31 -3.58
CA ALA A 60 3.14 -7.30 -2.89
C ALA A 60 2.46 -5.92 -2.85
N LEU A 61 3.23 -4.82 -2.92
CA LEU A 61 2.73 -3.46 -2.73
C LEU A 61 2.96 -2.51 -3.93
N GLY A 62 3.83 -2.89 -4.86
CA GLY A 62 4.18 -2.07 -6.03
C GLY A 62 3.17 -2.14 -7.17
N GLU A 63 2.22 -3.08 -7.10
CA GLU A 63 1.08 -3.18 -8.01
C GLU A 63 -0.10 -2.43 -7.41
N GLY A 64 -0.20 -1.11 -7.66
CA GLY A 64 -1.26 -0.23 -7.16
C GLY A 64 -1.69 0.81 -8.17
#